data_AF-A0A0S8EVX3-F1
#
_entry.id   AF-A0A0S8EVX3-F1
#
_cell.length_a   1.000
_cell.length_b   1.000
_cell.length_c   1.000
_cell.angle_alpha   90.00
_cell.angle_beta   90.00
_cell.angle_gamma   90.00
#
_symmetry.space_group_name_H-M   'P 1'
#
loop_
_entity.id
_entity.type
_entity.pdbx_description
1 polymer ?
#
loop_
_entity_poly.entity_id
_entity_poly.type
_entity_poly.pdbx_seq_one_letter_code
_entity_poly.pdbx_strand_id
1 'polypeptide(L)'
;MKLVGWTSVWAALMVSMAFAQVGVVVDEPEPSAKNEKVKVPSDVPETHTVKEGDTLWDITENYYGDPYRWPQVWSYNPDITNPHWIYPDLDLRLRPGDEDVVKTAPTGFKRVSAGGGGTHAVYMAEYGFLDRNALEDAGYIIGANEEHMMLADTDIAYLRFNEGVEPEIGRVYTVFRQMKPLEREPQEKGHLVRILGEVLLQDYDMKRGVGHGLVVNALEGLERGFRLAPLDRHFHWVDVVPAEQSMRATIVASLYPRKLPSTNQIVFVNAGSEQGVVVGNRFYIVRQGDEWRNSAEGSVGREIETTVPLPDPPEHYPWEVVALGRVVNVQPHTSAILLEKAKRAVRMGDRAELRKGE
;
A
#
# COMPACT_ATOMS: atom_id res chain seq x y z
N MET A 1 46.09 -39.30 42.08
CA MET A 1 44.64 -39.15 42.35
C MET A 1 43.88 -39.84 41.21
N LYS A 2 42.89 -40.70 41.49
CA LYS A 2 42.02 -41.44 40.54
C LYS A 2 42.66 -42.13 39.31
N LEU A 3 42.71 -43.47 39.36
CA LEU A 3 42.43 -44.35 38.20
C LEU A 3 40.89 -44.26 37.89
N VAL A 4 40.25 -44.75 36.82
CA VAL A 4 40.44 -45.75 35.72
C VAL A 4 39.71 -45.16 34.48
N GLY A 5 39.89 -45.50 33.19
CA GLY A 5 40.66 -46.54 32.47
C GLY A 5 39.76 -47.28 31.44
N TRP A 6 40.35 -48.19 30.63
CA TRP A 6 39.75 -48.91 29.47
C TRP A 6 39.41 -48.01 28.25
N THR A 7 39.74 -48.29 26.98
CA THR A 7 39.80 -49.51 26.11
C THR A 7 38.44 -50.04 25.64
N SER A 8 38.04 -49.72 24.39
CA SER A 8 38.02 -50.68 23.28
C SER A 8 37.44 -50.11 21.98
N VAL A 9 37.91 -50.65 20.85
CA VAL A 9 37.34 -50.52 19.49
C VAL A 9 36.03 -51.32 19.42
N TRP A 10 35.03 -50.90 18.62
CA TRP A 10 34.38 -51.71 17.57
C TRP A 10 33.30 -50.94 16.78
N ALA A 11 32.78 -51.59 15.75
CA ALA A 11 32.20 -51.00 14.55
C ALA A 11 30.78 -50.39 14.68
N ALA A 12 30.49 -49.59 13.64
CA ALA A 12 29.22 -48.98 13.28
C ALA A 12 27.96 -49.84 13.45
N LEU A 13 26.85 -49.15 13.70
CA LEU A 13 25.49 -49.62 13.40
C LEU A 13 24.71 -48.44 12.79
N MET A 14 24.19 -48.59 11.57
CA MET A 14 23.47 -47.50 10.90
C MET A 14 22.04 -47.37 11.41
N VAL A 15 21.64 -46.14 11.73
CA VAL A 15 20.24 -45.71 11.67
C VAL A 15 20.17 -44.59 10.64
N SER A 16 19.41 -44.81 9.57
CA SER A 16 19.24 -43.81 8.51
C SER A 16 18.34 -42.68 9.00
N MET A 17 18.90 -41.47 9.09
CA MET A 17 18.12 -40.24 9.21
C MET A 17 18.63 -39.26 8.17
N ALA A 18 17.98 -39.25 7.01
CA ALA A 18 18.31 -38.39 5.88
C ALA A 18 17.85 -36.95 6.15
N PHE A 19 18.61 -36.23 6.97
CA PHE A 19 18.50 -34.77 7.05
C PHE A 19 19.05 -34.16 5.77
N ALA A 20 18.15 -33.67 4.91
CA ALA A 20 18.52 -32.84 3.77
C ALA A 20 19.09 -31.51 4.29
N GLN A 21 20.41 -31.37 4.33
CA GLN A 21 21.05 -30.07 4.54
C GLN A 21 20.75 -29.16 3.35
N VAL A 22 19.76 -28.29 3.51
CA VAL A 22 19.64 -27.09 2.68
C VAL A 22 20.84 -26.21 3.01
N GLY A 23 21.84 -26.21 2.13
CA GLY A 23 23.01 -25.37 2.25
C GLY A 23 22.60 -23.90 2.12
N VAL A 24 22.70 -23.14 3.21
CA VAL A 24 22.53 -21.69 3.18
C VAL A 24 23.76 -21.09 2.51
N VAL A 25 23.63 -20.75 1.22
CA VAL A 25 24.60 -19.89 0.54
C VAL A 25 24.44 -18.49 1.12
N VAL A 26 25.47 -18.01 1.80
CA VAL A 26 25.57 -16.63 2.26
C VAL A 26 26.44 -15.89 1.25
N ASP A 27 25.83 -15.14 0.35
CA ASP A 27 26.55 -14.21 -0.52
C ASP A 27 27.04 -13.00 0.29
N GLU A 28 28.31 -12.65 0.14
CA GLU A 28 28.82 -11.34 0.56
C GLU A 28 28.37 -10.23 -0.42
N PRO A 29 28.21 -8.98 0.04
CA PRO A 29 27.77 -7.89 -0.82
C PRO A 29 28.87 -7.42 -1.78
N GLU A 30 28.83 -7.90 -3.03
CA GLU A 30 29.63 -7.34 -4.13
C GLU A 30 29.27 -5.86 -4.44
N PRO A 31 30.23 -5.06 -4.95
CA PRO A 31 30.11 -3.60 -5.01
C PRO A 31 29.31 -3.06 -6.20
N SER A 32 28.95 -1.78 -6.07
CA SER A 32 28.10 -1.00 -6.98
C SER A 32 28.43 -1.06 -8.48
N ALA A 33 27.36 -1.05 -9.28
CA ALA A 33 27.27 -0.57 -10.67
C ALA A 33 28.24 -1.14 -11.72
N LYS A 34 27.75 -2.10 -12.50
CA LYS A 34 28.16 -2.35 -13.89
C LYS A 34 26.93 -2.28 -14.78
N ASN A 35 27.07 -1.73 -15.99
CA ASN A 35 26.02 -1.77 -17.01
C ASN A 35 25.85 -3.21 -17.53
N GLU A 36 25.06 -4.05 -16.85
CA GLU A 36 24.68 -5.35 -17.40
C GLU A 36 23.65 -5.15 -18.51
N LYS A 37 23.96 -5.65 -19.72
CA LYS A 37 23.00 -5.65 -20.82
C LYS A 37 21.79 -6.49 -20.43
N VAL A 38 20.58 -5.92 -20.56
CA VAL A 38 19.33 -6.61 -20.25
C VAL A 38 19.28 -7.95 -20.99
N LYS A 39 19.31 -9.06 -20.24
CA LYS A 39 19.05 -10.40 -20.78
C LYS A 39 17.57 -10.54 -21.09
N VAL A 40 17.17 -10.01 -22.25
CA VAL A 40 15.96 -10.47 -22.96
C VAL A 40 16.10 -11.99 -23.11
N PRO A 41 15.06 -12.80 -22.84
CA PRO A 41 15.09 -14.23 -23.13
C PRO A 41 15.44 -14.43 -24.61
N SER A 42 16.42 -15.27 -24.90
CA SER A 42 16.99 -15.40 -26.25
C SER A 42 16.02 -15.97 -27.30
N ASP A 43 14.86 -16.47 -26.86
CA ASP A 43 13.78 -17.04 -27.67
C ASP A 43 12.76 -16.02 -28.23
N VAL A 44 12.69 -14.79 -27.70
CA VAL A 44 11.70 -13.81 -28.18
C VAL A 44 12.16 -13.22 -29.52
N PRO A 45 11.38 -13.28 -30.61
CA PRO A 45 11.78 -12.72 -31.90
C PRO A 45 11.88 -11.18 -31.86
N GLU A 46 12.45 -10.57 -32.90
CA GLU A 46 12.56 -9.12 -33.00
C GLU A 46 11.21 -8.46 -33.33
N THR A 47 10.42 -9.10 -34.20
CA THR A 47 9.05 -8.72 -34.56
C THR A 47 8.09 -9.90 -34.46
N HIS A 48 6.79 -9.61 -34.30
CA HIS A 48 5.67 -10.53 -34.47
C HIS A 48 4.65 -9.91 -35.42
N THR A 49 4.35 -10.57 -36.53
CA THR A 49 3.28 -10.17 -37.43
C THR A 49 1.92 -10.51 -36.80
N VAL A 50 1.17 -9.48 -36.41
CA VAL A 50 -0.12 -9.56 -35.73
C VAL A 50 -1.14 -10.30 -36.59
N LYS A 51 -1.91 -11.19 -35.98
CA LYS A 51 -2.98 -11.97 -36.62
C LYS A 51 -4.36 -11.51 -36.19
N GLU A 52 -5.37 -11.86 -36.98
CA GLU A 52 -6.76 -11.61 -36.64
C GLU A 52 -7.14 -12.33 -35.33
N GLY A 53 -7.44 -11.55 -34.30
CA GLY A 53 -7.76 -12.04 -32.95
C GLY A 53 -6.63 -11.91 -31.92
N ASP A 54 -5.40 -11.56 -32.31
CA ASP A 54 -4.33 -11.24 -31.35
C ASP A 54 -4.64 -9.92 -30.61
N THR A 55 -4.30 -9.84 -29.32
CA THR A 55 -4.15 -8.55 -28.61
C THR A 55 -2.72 -8.36 -28.09
N LEU A 56 -2.32 -7.13 -27.77
CA LEU A 56 -1.01 -6.87 -27.14
C LEU A 56 -0.83 -7.65 -25.81
N TRP A 57 -1.94 -7.94 -25.11
CA TRP A 57 -1.98 -8.72 -23.88
C TRP A 57 -1.63 -10.19 -24.14
N ASP A 58 -2.31 -10.82 -25.12
CA ASP A 58 -2.05 -12.22 -25.49
C ASP A 58 -0.66 -12.42 -26.09
N ILE A 59 -0.21 -11.46 -26.91
CA ILE A 59 1.16 -11.43 -27.47
C ILE A 59 2.19 -11.39 -26.34
N THR A 60 2.01 -10.56 -25.30
CA THR A 60 2.98 -10.46 -24.21
C THR A 60 2.87 -11.58 -23.17
N GLU A 61 1.70 -12.20 -23.00
CA GLU A 61 1.59 -13.46 -22.27
C GLU A 61 2.33 -14.58 -23.01
N ASN A 62 2.13 -14.73 -24.32
CA ASN A 62 2.77 -15.75 -25.14
C ASN A 62 4.29 -15.59 -25.27
N TYR A 63 4.79 -14.37 -25.49
CA TYR A 63 6.22 -14.12 -25.71
C TYR A 63 7.03 -13.81 -24.44
N TYR A 64 6.42 -13.25 -23.39
CA TYR A 64 7.14 -12.87 -22.16
C TYR A 64 6.69 -13.61 -20.90
N GLY A 65 5.61 -14.40 -20.96
CA GLY A 65 5.02 -15.04 -19.77
C GLY A 65 4.45 -14.05 -18.75
N ASP A 66 4.24 -12.79 -19.16
CA ASP A 66 3.75 -11.71 -18.31
C ASP A 66 2.96 -10.70 -19.17
N PRO A 67 1.62 -10.83 -19.25
CA PRO A 67 0.80 -9.96 -20.10
C PRO A 67 0.91 -8.47 -19.74
N TYR A 68 1.26 -8.14 -18.50
CA TYR A 68 1.42 -6.74 -18.06
C TYR A 68 2.60 -6.01 -18.73
N ARG A 69 3.38 -6.70 -19.58
CA ARG A 69 4.40 -6.09 -20.44
C ARG A 69 3.84 -5.49 -21.72
N TRP A 70 2.53 -5.59 -22.00
CA TRP A 70 1.93 -4.93 -23.17
C TRP A 70 2.26 -3.43 -23.29
N PRO A 71 2.36 -2.60 -22.22
CA PRO A 71 2.76 -1.19 -22.36
C PRO A 71 4.25 -1.03 -22.70
N GLN A 72 5.09 -2.00 -22.27
CA GLN A 72 6.51 -2.03 -22.61
C GLN A 72 6.71 -2.37 -24.09
N VAL A 73 5.93 -3.32 -24.65
CA VAL A 73 5.96 -3.61 -26.09
C VAL A 73 5.35 -2.47 -26.90
N TRP A 74 4.27 -1.86 -26.42
CA TRP A 74 3.67 -0.69 -27.07
C TRP A 74 4.66 0.49 -27.20
N SER A 75 5.48 0.77 -26.18
CA SER A 75 6.46 1.87 -26.25
C SER A 75 7.63 1.64 -27.22
N TYR A 76 7.81 0.42 -27.77
CA TYR A 76 8.72 0.16 -28.90
C TYR A 76 8.10 0.45 -30.28
N ASN A 77 6.79 0.72 -30.33
CA ASN A 77 5.98 0.86 -31.54
C ASN A 77 5.23 2.20 -31.55
N PRO A 78 5.94 3.34 -31.65
CA PRO A 78 5.35 4.69 -31.59
C PRO A 78 4.35 4.97 -32.73
N ASP A 79 4.38 4.18 -33.81
CA ASP A 79 3.42 4.21 -34.91
C ASP A 79 2.00 3.76 -34.50
N ILE A 80 1.85 3.05 -33.36
CA ILE A 80 0.57 2.57 -32.82
C ILE A 80 -0.03 3.64 -31.91
N THR A 81 -0.82 4.58 -32.46
CA THR A 81 -1.42 5.69 -31.70
C THR A 81 -2.39 5.24 -30.59
N ASN A 82 -2.96 4.04 -30.70
CA ASN A 82 -3.88 3.47 -29.69
C ASN A 82 -3.51 1.99 -29.43
N PRO A 83 -3.12 1.60 -28.20
CA PRO A 83 -2.71 0.23 -27.89
C PRO A 83 -3.82 -0.82 -28.09
N HIS A 84 -5.10 -0.41 -28.13
CA HIS A 84 -6.23 -1.29 -28.39
C HIS A 84 -6.48 -1.55 -29.89
N TRP A 85 -5.79 -0.86 -30.80
CA TRP A 85 -5.95 -0.98 -32.25
C TRP A 85 -4.67 -1.50 -32.92
N ILE A 86 -4.36 -2.77 -32.66
CA ILE A 86 -3.45 -3.53 -33.52
C ILE A 86 -4.26 -4.22 -34.62
N TYR A 87 -3.76 -4.18 -35.85
CA TYR A 87 -4.42 -4.73 -37.03
C TYR A 87 -3.70 -6.00 -37.51
N PRO A 88 -4.40 -6.94 -38.19
CA PRO A 88 -3.74 -8.03 -38.90
C PRO A 88 -2.68 -7.50 -39.89
N ASP A 89 -1.63 -8.29 -40.11
CA ASP A 89 -0.48 -7.98 -40.96
C ASP A 89 0.39 -6.79 -40.47
N LEU A 90 0.19 -6.30 -39.23
CA LEU A 90 1.08 -5.34 -38.58
C LEU A 90 2.31 -6.05 -37.98
N ASP A 91 3.52 -5.68 -38.41
CA ASP A 91 4.78 -6.14 -37.80
C ASP A 91 5.07 -5.39 -36.49
N LEU A 92 4.62 -5.98 -35.37
CA LEU A 92 4.83 -5.45 -34.03
C LEU A 92 6.26 -5.74 -33.55
N ARG A 93 7.04 -4.70 -33.25
CA ARG A 93 8.39 -4.82 -32.65
C ARG A 93 8.26 -5.30 -31.21
N LEU A 94 8.85 -6.46 -30.88
CA LEU A 94 8.90 -6.96 -29.50
C LEU A 94 10.13 -6.44 -28.76
N ARG A 95 11.19 -6.07 -29.48
CA ARG A 95 12.44 -5.54 -28.91
C ARG A 95 12.61 -4.05 -29.23
N PRO A 96 13.27 -3.26 -28.36
CA PRO A 96 13.66 -1.89 -28.70
C PRO A 96 14.67 -1.89 -29.84
N GLY A 97 14.52 -0.97 -30.81
CA GLY A 97 15.50 -0.74 -31.87
C GLY A 97 16.67 0.13 -31.39
N ASP A 98 17.84 -0.03 -32.01
CA ASP A 98 19.10 0.60 -31.55
C ASP A 98 19.15 2.15 -31.69
N GLU A 99 18.20 2.79 -32.39
CA GLU A 99 18.27 4.23 -32.73
C GLU A 99 17.24 5.14 -32.01
N ASP A 100 16.09 4.61 -31.56
CA ASP A 100 15.02 5.40 -30.90
C ASP A 100 15.14 5.39 -29.37
N VAL A 101 15.93 6.31 -28.80
CA VAL A 101 16.15 6.42 -27.35
C VAL A 101 14.97 7.12 -26.64
N VAL A 102 13.82 6.45 -26.60
CA VAL A 102 12.81 6.68 -25.56
C VAL A 102 13.45 6.30 -24.23
N LYS A 103 13.50 7.23 -23.27
CA LYS A 103 14.01 6.95 -21.91
C LYS A 103 13.01 6.07 -21.14
N THR A 104 13.10 4.76 -21.32
CA THR A 104 12.39 3.77 -20.51
C THR A 104 12.77 3.93 -19.03
N ALA A 105 11.79 3.85 -18.13
CA ALA A 105 12.02 3.78 -16.70
C ALA A 105 12.90 2.55 -16.35
N PRO A 106 13.76 2.62 -15.31
CA PRO A 106 14.63 1.51 -14.94
C PRO A 106 13.81 0.28 -14.53
N THR A 107 14.00 -0.84 -15.24
CA THR A 107 13.34 -2.14 -14.97
C THR A 107 13.92 -2.80 -13.72
N GLY A 108 13.58 -2.24 -12.55
CA GLY A 108 14.24 -2.52 -11.27
C GLY A 108 13.53 -3.46 -10.29
N PHE A 109 12.33 -3.97 -10.59
CA PHE A 109 11.54 -4.74 -9.62
C PHE A 109 11.11 -6.12 -10.13
N LYS A 110 11.50 -7.17 -9.39
CA LYS A 110 10.84 -8.48 -9.47
C LYS A 110 9.41 -8.31 -8.93
N ARG A 111 8.39 -8.60 -9.75
CA ARG A 111 7.07 -8.96 -9.20
C ARG A 111 7.28 -10.22 -8.36
N VAL A 112 7.15 -10.11 -7.04
CA VAL A 112 7.18 -11.27 -6.16
C VAL A 112 5.89 -12.03 -6.40
N SER A 113 5.96 -13.14 -7.15
CA SER A 113 4.87 -14.09 -7.27
C SER A 113 4.65 -14.73 -5.90
N ALA A 114 3.73 -14.17 -5.11
CA ALA A 114 3.34 -14.75 -3.83
C ALA A 114 2.80 -16.17 -4.08
N GLY A 115 3.54 -17.18 -3.60
CA GLY A 115 3.11 -18.57 -3.68
C GLY A 115 1.75 -18.75 -2.98
N GLY A 116 0.88 -19.61 -3.55
CA GLY A 116 -0.51 -19.75 -3.11
C GLY A 116 -0.64 -19.99 -1.61
N GLY A 117 -1.14 -18.97 -0.89
CA GLY A 117 -1.03 -18.88 0.57
C GLY A 117 -2.16 -18.09 1.25
N GLY A 118 -3.41 -18.26 0.81
CA GLY A 118 -4.61 -17.90 1.60
C GLY A 118 -4.74 -16.45 2.07
N THR A 119 -4.24 -15.47 1.29
CA THR A 119 -4.12 -14.07 1.71
C THR A 119 -5.48 -13.37 1.88
N HIS A 120 -5.91 -13.18 3.13
CA HIS A 120 -6.96 -12.24 3.48
C HIS A 120 -6.41 -10.80 3.43
N ALA A 121 -6.18 -10.28 2.23
CA ALA A 121 -5.76 -8.90 2.03
C ALA A 121 -6.87 -7.93 2.47
N VAL A 122 -6.57 -7.01 3.39
CA VAL A 122 -7.54 -6.00 3.83
C VAL A 122 -7.57 -4.88 2.80
N TYR A 123 -8.51 -4.96 1.86
CA TYR A 123 -8.62 -4.03 0.74
C TYR A 123 -8.97 -2.62 1.22
N MET A 124 -8.13 -1.64 0.89
CA MET A 124 -8.40 -0.23 1.17
C MET A 124 -9.36 0.34 0.10
N ALA A 125 -10.63 -0.03 0.25
CA ALA A 125 -11.66 0.20 -0.77
C ALA A 125 -11.98 1.70 -0.98
N GLU A 126 -12.35 2.43 0.08
CA GLU A 126 -12.98 3.75 -0.05
C GLU A 126 -12.20 4.94 0.53
N TYR A 127 -11.34 4.74 1.53
CA TYR A 127 -10.71 5.84 2.29
C TYR A 127 -9.21 5.59 2.49
N GLY A 128 -8.45 6.64 2.79
CA GLY A 128 -7.05 6.59 3.13
C GLY A 128 -6.64 7.75 4.03
N PHE A 129 -5.40 7.70 4.55
CA PHE A 129 -4.78 8.78 5.31
C PHE A 129 -3.44 9.11 4.67
N LEU A 130 -3.18 10.40 4.45
CA LEU A 130 -1.92 10.89 3.91
C LEU A 130 -1.20 11.77 4.95
N ASP A 131 0.12 11.58 5.04
CA ASP A 131 1.03 12.58 5.60
C ASP A 131 1.01 13.86 4.73
N ARG A 132 1.49 14.98 5.28
CA ARG A 132 1.50 16.28 4.60
C ARG A 132 2.27 16.23 3.28
N ASN A 133 3.46 15.63 3.29
CA ASN A 133 4.35 15.61 2.13
C ASN A 133 3.67 14.92 0.92
N ALA A 134 2.96 13.81 1.16
CA ALA A 134 2.20 13.09 0.13
C ALA A 134 1.00 13.88 -0.46
N LEU A 135 0.63 15.03 0.12
CA LEU A 135 -0.31 16.01 -0.46
C LEU A 135 0.40 17.19 -1.14
N GLU A 136 1.65 17.46 -0.80
CA GLU A 136 2.50 18.46 -1.46
C GLU A 136 3.09 17.89 -2.75
N ASP A 137 3.39 16.58 -2.79
CA ASP A 137 3.83 15.85 -3.99
C ASP A 137 2.65 15.45 -4.93
N ALA A 138 1.40 15.61 -4.49
CA ALA A 138 0.23 15.12 -5.22
C ALA A 138 -0.09 15.92 -6.49
N GLY A 139 -0.26 15.21 -7.61
CA GLY A 139 -0.75 15.77 -8.88
C GLY A 139 -2.27 15.91 -8.94
N TYR A 140 -2.77 16.36 -10.09
CA TYR A 140 -4.18 16.63 -10.38
C TYR A 140 -4.59 16.14 -11.77
N ILE A 141 -5.85 15.71 -11.90
CA ILE A 141 -6.55 15.63 -13.18
C ILE A 141 -6.89 17.07 -13.59
N ILE A 142 -6.18 17.64 -14.58
CA ILE A 142 -6.41 19.02 -15.05
C ILE A 142 -7.42 19.11 -16.20
N GLY A 143 -7.74 17.99 -16.82
CA GLY A 143 -8.67 17.88 -17.93
C GLY A 143 -8.85 16.42 -18.33
N ALA A 144 -9.52 16.18 -19.45
CA ALA A 144 -9.61 14.89 -20.12
C ALA A 144 -9.92 15.13 -21.60
N ASN A 145 -9.72 14.12 -22.44
CA ASN A 145 -10.03 14.19 -23.88
C ASN A 145 -11.55 14.09 -24.15
N GLU A 146 -12.30 13.54 -23.20
CA GLU A 146 -13.71 13.19 -23.33
C GLU A 146 -14.65 14.37 -22.99
N GLU A 147 -15.82 14.45 -23.65
CA GLU A 147 -16.77 15.55 -23.43
C GLU A 147 -17.54 15.44 -22.09
N HIS A 148 -17.62 14.24 -21.50
CA HIS A 148 -18.41 14.00 -20.28
C HIS A 148 -17.72 14.48 -19.00
N MET A 149 -18.55 14.85 -18.01
CA MET A 149 -18.11 15.47 -16.75
C MET A 149 -17.40 14.49 -15.82
N MET A 150 -17.93 13.27 -15.70
CA MET A 150 -17.46 12.21 -14.81
C MET A 150 -16.74 11.16 -15.65
N LEU A 151 -15.42 11.00 -15.45
CA LEU A 151 -14.65 9.97 -16.15
C LEU A 151 -14.87 8.59 -15.53
N ALA A 152 -14.83 7.55 -16.34
CA ALA A 152 -14.97 6.15 -15.99
C ALA A 152 -13.77 5.34 -16.49
N ASP A 153 -13.79 4.02 -16.32
CA ASP A 153 -12.78 3.12 -16.86
C ASP A 153 -12.55 3.35 -18.36
N THR A 154 -11.30 3.28 -18.79
CA THR A 154 -10.79 3.49 -20.17
C THR A 154 -10.79 4.93 -20.73
N ASP A 155 -11.25 5.93 -19.98
CA ASP A 155 -11.12 7.36 -20.38
C ASP A 155 -9.67 7.88 -20.26
N ILE A 156 -9.32 8.94 -21.02
CA ILE A 156 -7.98 9.55 -21.04
C ILE A 156 -7.97 10.91 -20.33
N ALA A 157 -7.55 10.90 -19.06
CA ALA A 157 -7.32 12.08 -18.25
C ALA A 157 -6.03 12.82 -18.66
N TYR A 158 -6.05 14.15 -18.64
CA TYR A 158 -4.84 14.98 -18.66
C TYR A 158 -4.34 15.20 -17.23
N LEU A 159 -3.11 14.79 -16.94
CA LEU A 159 -2.51 14.80 -15.60
C LEU A 159 -1.42 15.88 -15.50
N ARG A 160 -1.30 16.51 -14.33
CA ARG A 160 -0.21 17.44 -13.96
C ARG A 160 0.26 17.17 -12.53
N PHE A 161 1.56 17.15 -12.32
CA PHE A 161 2.19 17.08 -11.00
C PHE A 161 2.70 18.46 -10.56
N ASN A 162 3.01 18.63 -9.26
CA ASN A 162 3.48 19.91 -8.73
C ASN A 162 4.95 20.19 -9.13
N GLU A 163 5.35 21.46 -9.05
CA GLU A 163 6.73 21.86 -9.37
C GLU A 163 7.73 21.12 -8.46
N GLY A 164 8.74 20.50 -9.09
CA GLY A 164 9.74 19.66 -8.39
C GLY A 164 9.40 18.16 -8.34
N VAL A 165 8.18 17.76 -8.71
CA VAL A 165 7.79 16.34 -8.77
C VAL A 165 8.00 15.79 -10.18
N GLU A 166 8.96 14.87 -10.36
CA GLU A 166 9.11 14.08 -11.59
C GLU A 166 8.27 12.79 -11.49
N PRO A 167 7.23 12.59 -12.33
CA PRO A 167 6.38 11.41 -12.25
C PRO A 167 6.95 10.19 -12.99
N GLU A 168 6.59 8.99 -12.52
CA GLU A 168 6.97 7.71 -13.08
C GLU A 168 6.01 7.30 -14.21
N ILE A 169 6.43 7.48 -15.46
CA ILE A 169 5.69 6.99 -16.64
C ILE A 169 5.58 5.46 -16.57
N GLY A 170 4.38 4.93 -16.81
CA GLY A 170 4.03 3.52 -16.63
C GLY A 170 3.55 3.15 -15.22
N ARG A 171 3.52 4.08 -14.27
CA ARG A 171 2.99 3.84 -12.92
C ARG A 171 1.48 4.09 -12.83
N VAL A 172 0.80 3.26 -12.05
CA VAL A 172 -0.59 3.50 -11.61
C VAL A 172 -0.58 4.43 -10.39
N TYR A 173 -1.29 5.54 -10.50
CA TYR A 173 -1.50 6.53 -9.45
C TYR A 173 -2.92 6.41 -8.88
N THR A 174 -3.03 6.41 -7.55
CA THR A 174 -4.33 6.39 -6.85
C THR A 174 -4.94 7.79 -6.88
N VAL A 175 -6.16 7.91 -7.41
CA VAL A 175 -6.95 9.14 -7.46
C VAL A 175 -7.81 9.28 -6.20
N PHE A 176 -7.82 10.47 -5.61
CA PHE A 176 -8.51 10.75 -4.37
C PHE A 176 -9.01 12.21 -4.28
N ARG A 177 -9.94 12.43 -3.33
CA ARG A 177 -10.32 13.78 -2.86
C ARG A 177 -10.09 13.89 -1.36
N GLN A 178 -9.71 15.08 -0.88
CA GLN A 178 -9.69 15.34 0.57
C GLN A 178 -11.12 15.30 1.12
N MET A 179 -11.30 14.72 2.30
CA MET A 179 -12.60 14.65 2.95
C MET A 179 -13.03 16.01 3.50
N LYS A 180 -14.29 16.40 3.25
CA LYS A 180 -14.90 17.64 3.74
C LYS A 180 -15.16 17.53 5.25
N PRO A 181 -15.22 18.63 6.02
CA PRO A 181 -15.43 18.58 7.47
C PRO A 181 -16.70 17.83 7.92
N LEU A 182 -17.79 17.91 7.13
CA LEU A 182 -19.04 17.19 7.38
C LEU A 182 -18.95 15.66 7.14
N GLU A 183 -17.91 15.21 6.44
CA GLU A 183 -17.65 13.79 6.16
C GLU A 183 -16.82 13.11 7.27
N ARG A 184 -16.32 13.89 8.23
CA ARG A 184 -15.38 13.48 9.30
C ARG A 184 -15.98 13.69 10.69
N GLU A 185 -15.35 13.10 11.71
CA GLU A 185 -15.66 13.46 13.11
C GLU A 185 -14.83 14.69 13.55
N PRO A 186 -15.39 15.66 14.31
CA PRO A 186 -14.72 16.93 14.63
C PRO A 186 -13.39 16.80 15.41
N GLN A 187 -13.15 15.67 16.05
CA GLN A 187 -11.94 15.38 16.81
C GLN A 187 -10.80 14.79 15.95
N GLU A 188 -11.08 14.41 14.70
CA GLU A 188 -10.09 13.77 13.83
C GLU A 188 -9.05 14.78 13.30
N LYS A 189 -7.80 14.33 13.18
CA LYS A 189 -6.65 15.13 12.76
C LYS A 189 -6.01 14.55 11.49
N GLY A 190 -5.01 15.23 10.96
CA GLY A 190 -4.33 14.85 9.72
C GLY A 190 -5.25 14.85 8.49
N HIS A 191 -4.77 14.27 7.40
CA HIS A 191 -5.44 14.35 6.11
C HIS A 191 -6.09 13.03 5.71
N LEU A 192 -7.33 12.82 6.16
CA LEU A 192 -8.17 11.78 5.56
C LEU A 192 -8.58 12.17 4.13
N VAL A 193 -8.44 11.20 3.24
CA VAL A 193 -8.84 11.27 1.83
C VAL A 193 -9.83 10.15 1.51
N ARG A 194 -10.72 10.40 0.56
CA ARG A 194 -11.56 9.38 -0.05
C ARG A 194 -10.90 8.94 -1.34
N ILE A 195 -10.66 7.64 -1.49
CA ILE A 195 -10.11 7.03 -2.70
C ILE A 195 -11.26 6.88 -3.70
N LEU A 196 -11.03 7.27 -4.94
CA LEU A 196 -12.06 7.34 -5.98
C LEU A 196 -11.73 6.45 -7.19
N GLY A 197 -10.44 6.18 -7.43
CA GLY A 197 -10.02 5.35 -8.55
C GLY A 197 -8.50 5.28 -8.71
N GLU A 198 -8.07 4.82 -9.88
CA GLU A 198 -6.69 4.60 -10.27
C GLU A 198 -6.49 5.02 -11.74
N VAL A 199 -5.36 5.67 -12.04
CA VAL A 199 -5.00 6.14 -13.38
C VAL A 199 -3.56 5.74 -13.69
N LEU A 200 -3.36 5.07 -14.83
CA LEU A 200 -2.05 4.70 -15.37
C LEU A 200 -1.47 5.86 -16.18
N LEU A 201 -0.34 6.43 -15.74
CA LEU A 201 0.35 7.49 -16.49
C LEU A 201 1.02 6.89 -17.75
N GLN A 202 0.57 7.28 -18.94
CA GLN A 202 1.05 6.74 -20.22
C GLN A 202 2.25 7.53 -20.77
N ASP A 203 2.28 8.84 -20.58
CA ASP A 203 3.39 9.74 -20.95
C ASP A 203 3.43 10.98 -20.03
N TYR A 204 4.49 11.79 -20.17
CA TYR A 204 4.55 13.11 -19.52
C TYR A 204 5.53 14.06 -20.22
N ASP A 205 5.03 15.21 -20.72
CA ASP A 205 5.85 16.30 -21.24
C ASP A 205 6.37 17.17 -20.08
N MET A 206 7.60 16.89 -19.64
CA MET A 206 8.32 17.63 -18.61
C MET A 206 8.49 19.13 -18.91
N LYS A 207 8.36 19.60 -20.17
CA LYS A 207 8.43 21.03 -20.51
C LYS A 207 7.08 21.73 -20.37
N ARG A 208 5.97 21.00 -20.49
CA ARG A 208 4.60 21.53 -20.34
C ARG A 208 3.99 21.24 -18.97
N GLY A 209 4.56 20.29 -18.22
CA GLY A 209 3.99 19.81 -16.96
C GLY A 209 2.62 19.18 -17.17
N VAL A 210 2.48 18.36 -18.23
CA VAL A 210 1.23 17.65 -18.59
C VAL A 210 1.57 16.31 -19.23
N GLY A 211 0.81 15.27 -18.92
CA GLY A 211 0.84 13.98 -19.62
C GLY A 211 -0.53 13.30 -19.68
N HIS A 212 -0.65 12.24 -20.47
CA HIS A 212 -1.87 11.46 -20.58
C HIS A 212 -1.92 10.35 -19.53
N GLY A 213 -3.10 10.11 -18.95
CA GLY A 213 -3.35 9.05 -17.99
C GLY A 213 -4.62 8.28 -18.31
N LEU A 214 -4.49 6.98 -18.52
CA LEU A 214 -5.62 6.06 -18.76
C LEU A 214 -6.29 5.71 -17.43
N VAL A 215 -7.60 5.94 -17.29
CA VAL A 215 -8.35 5.48 -16.12
C VAL A 215 -8.43 3.95 -16.15
N VAL A 216 -7.84 3.28 -15.15
CA VAL A 216 -7.79 1.81 -15.07
C VAL A 216 -8.77 1.22 -14.05
N ASN A 217 -9.30 2.04 -13.13
CA ASN A 217 -10.32 1.65 -12.16
C ASN A 217 -11.04 2.90 -11.62
N ALA A 218 -12.34 3.06 -11.87
CA ALA A 218 -13.18 4.12 -11.33
C ALA A 218 -14.19 3.55 -10.31
N LEU A 219 -13.90 3.72 -9.02
CA LEU A 219 -14.75 3.28 -7.90
C LEU A 219 -15.95 4.23 -7.71
N GLU A 220 -15.70 5.51 -7.96
CA GLU A 220 -16.69 6.55 -8.22
C GLU A 220 -16.22 7.32 -9.47
N GLY A 221 -17.14 7.94 -10.22
CA GLY A 221 -16.76 8.69 -11.42
C GLY A 221 -15.79 9.84 -11.08
N LEU A 222 -14.72 9.97 -11.88
CA LEU A 222 -13.61 10.87 -11.58
C LEU A 222 -13.85 12.26 -12.19
N GLU A 223 -13.72 13.31 -11.38
CA GLU A 223 -13.88 14.70 -11.82
C GLU A 223 -12.53 15.37 -12.07
N ARG A 224 -12.55 16.36 -12.97
CA ARG A 224 -11.43 17.28 -13.20
C ARG A 224 -11.22 18.13 -11.94
N GLY A 225 -9.98 18.18 -11.45
CA GLY A 225 -9.59 18.79 -10.18
C GLY A 225 -9.38 17.80 -9.03
N PHE A 226 -9.71 16.51 -9.19
CA PHE A 226 -9.31 15.48 -8.23
C PHE A 226 -7.79 15.27 -8.23
N ARG A 227 -7.25 14.88 -7.06
CA ARG A 227 -5.81 14.70 -6.83
C ARG A 227 -5.38 13.26 -7.08
N LEU A 228 -4.11 13.05 -7.36
CA LEU A 228 -3.50 11.72 -7.49
C LEU A 228 -2.11 11.66 -6.86
N ALA A 229 -1.77 10.50 -6.30
CA ALA A 229 -0.49 10.23 -5.66
C ALA A 229 -0.12 8.74 -5.79
N PRO A 230 1.16 8.36 -5.68
CA PRO A 230 1.61 6.97 -5.76
C PRO A 230 1.32 6.22 -4.43
N LEU A 231 0.06 6.19 -4.01
CA LEU A 231 -0.40 5.53 -2.77
C LEU A 231 -0.68 4.04 -3.01
N ASP A 232 0.03 3.17 -2.28
CA ASP A 232 -0.24 1.74 -2.24
C ASP A 232 -1.56 1.42 -1.53
N ARG A 233 -2.45 0.69 -2.21
CA ARG A 233 -3.80 0.33 -1.71
C ARG A 233 -3.89 -1.08 -1.12
N HIS A 234 -2.77 -1.80 -1.01
CA HIS A 234 -2.75 -3.22 -0.64
C HIS A 234 -1.90 -3.42 0.62
N PHE A 235 -2.56 -3.78 1.72
CA PHE A 235 -1.87 -4.21 2.93
C PHE A 235 -1.80 -5.74 2.96
N HIS A 236 -0.59 -6.25 2.77
CA HIS A 236 -0.28 -7.65 3.06
C HIS A 236 -0.43 -7.90 4.56
N TRP A 237 -0.84 -9.10 4.94
CA TRP A 237 -0.83 -9.52 6.34
C TRP A 237 0.64 -9.72 6.77
N VAL A 238 1.18 -8.75 7.51
CA VAL A 238 2.53 -8.81 8.08
C VAL A 238 2.47 -9.46 9.46
N ASP A 239 3.37 -10.40 9.73
CA ASP A 239 3.49 -11.04 11.04
C ASP A 239 3.88 -10.07 12.15
N VAL A 240 3.74 -10.50 13.41
CA VAL A 240 4.02 -9.62 14.54
C VAL A 240 5.51 -9.40 14.70
N VAL A 241 5.92 -8.13 14.65
CA VAL A 241 7.28 -7.67 14.90
C VAL A 241 7.32 -7.05 16.30
N PRO A 242 8.06 -7.62 17.27
CA PRO A 242 8.19 -7.04 18.60
C PRO A 242 8.78 -5.63 18.56
N ALA A 243 8.28 -4.72 19.39
CA ALA A 243 8.77 -3.34 19.39
C ALA A 243 10.19 -3.21 19.96
N GLU A 244 11.07 -2.44 19.31
CA GLU A 244 12.40 -2.14 19.85
C GLU A 244 12.36 -1.16 21.03
N GLN A 245 11.34 -0.30 21.11
CA GLN A 245 11.20 0.69 22.16
C GLN A 245 9.74 0.86 22.61
N SER A 246 9.55 1.25 23.87
CA SER A 246 8.23 1.59 24.40
C SER A 246 7.92 3.06 24.12
N MET A 247 6.76 3.36 23.53
CA MET A 247 6.32 4.72 23.27
C MET A 247 4.81 4.89 23.50
N ARG A 248 4.38 6.15 23.65
CA ARG A 248 2.98 6.54 23.83
C ARG A 248 2.55 7.43 22.67
N ALA A 249 1.35 7.19 22.19
CA ALA A 249 0.73 7.95 21.11
C ALA A 249 -0.79 8.04 21.33
N THR A 250 -1.51 8.57 20.35
CA THR A 250 -2.94 8.88 20.43
C THR A 250 -3.63 8.50 19.11
N ILE A 251 -4.84 7.94 19.21
CA ILE A 251 -5.68 7.66 18.04
C ILE A 251 -6.23 8.98 17.48
N VAL A 252 -5.93 9.27 16.22
CA VAL A 252 -6.18 10.57 15.56
C VAL A 252 -7.20 10.54 14.43
N ALA A 253 -7.49 9.38 13.84
CA ALA A 253 -8.56 9.24 12.83
C ALA A 253 -9.06 7.78 12.75
N SER A 254 -10.29 7.60 12.27
CA SER A 254 -10.82 6.30 11.84
C SER A 254 -10.67 6.16 10.32
N LEU A 255 -10.48 4.94 9.80
CA LEU A 255 -10.65 4.70 8.36
C LEU A 255 -12.13 4.75 7.93
N TYR A 256 -13.05 4.51 8.87
CA TYR A 256 -14.49 4.59 8.65
C TYR A 256 -15.07 5.74 9.48
N PRO A 257 -15.34 6.91 8.86
CA PRO A 257 -15.85 8.08 9.58
C PRO A 257 -17.23 7.85 10.18
N ARG A 258 -17.55 8.58 11.26
CA ARG A 258 -18.85 8.53 11.97
C ARG A 258 -19.27 7.13 12.44
N LYS A 259 -18.29 6.25 12.66
CA LYS A 259 -18.43 4.97 13.34
C LYS A 259 -17.44 4.94 14.51
N LEU A 260 -17.80 4.27 15.60
CA LEU A 260 -16.87 3.98 16.70
C LEU A 260 -16.04 2.74 16.31
N PRO A 261 -14.74 2.88 15.99
CA PRO A 261 -13.96 1.76 15.46
C PRO A 261 -13.84 0.57 16.43
N SER A 262 -13.91 -0.64 15.86
CA SER A 262 -13.91 -1.91 16.59
C SER A 262 -13.07 -2.96 15.84
N THR A 263 -13.12 -4.21 16.28
CA THR A 263 -12.42 -5.36 15.67
C THR A 263 -12.58 -5.39 14.14
N ASN A 264 -11.48 -5.69 13.43
CA ASN A 264 -11.35 -5.72 11.97
C ASN A 264 -11.52 -4.35 11.27
N GLN A 265 -11.34 -3.24 11.97
CA GLN A 265 -11.33 -1.90 11.39
C GLN A 265 -9.98 -1.21 11.60
N ILE A 266 -9.65 -0.27 10.71
CA ILE A 266 -8.38 0.46 10.75
C ILE A 266 -8.57 1.82 11.44
N VAL A 267 -7.63 2.16 12.31
CA VAL A 267 -7.49 3.47 12.97
C VAL A 267 -6.08 4.01 12.76
N PHE A 268 -5.92 5.34 12.81
CA PHE A 268 -4.64 6.00 12.62
C PHE A 268 -4.10 6.55 13.93
N VAL A 269 -2.78 6.42 14.12
CA VAL A 269 -2.04 6.89 15.30
C VAL A 269 -1.02 7.96 14.90
N ASN A 270 -0.78 8.95 15.77
CA ASN A 270 0.28 9.96 15.59
C ASN A 270 1.68 9.45 16.00
N ALA A 271 2.06 8.29 15.46
CA ALA A 271 3.37 7.70 15.59
C ALA A 271 3.72 6.97 14.28
N GLY A 272 4.91 7.18 13.76
CA GLY A 272 5.40 6.69 12.47
C GLY A 272 6.84 6.18 12.52
N SER A 273 7.44 6.02 11.34
CA SER A 273 8.78 5.43 11.20
C SER A 273 9.88 6.29 11.83
N GLU A 274 9.73 7.62 11.86
CA GLU A 274 10.66 8.52 12.54
C GLU A 274 10.68 8.31 14.07
N GLN A 275 9.61 7.75 14.63
CA GLN A 275 9.54 7.37 16.05
C GLN A 275 9.78 5.86 16.25
N GLY A 276 10.35 5.17 15.25
CA GLY A 276 10.73 3.75 15.33
C GLY A 276 9.56 2.76 15.27
N VAL A 277 8.39 3.18 14.77
CA VAL A 277 7.29 2.24 14.48
C VAL A 277 7.60 1.48 13.20
N VAL A 278 7.41 0.16 13.21
CA VAL A 278 7.53 -0.71 12.03
C VAL A 278 6.24 -1.51 11.79
N VAL A 279 6.02 -1.91 10.54
CA VAL A 279 4.86 -2.75 10.18
C VAL A 279 4.96 -4.09 10.93
N GLY A 280 3.84 -4.58 11.45
CA GLY A 280 3.78 -5.74 12.34
C GLY A 280 3.86 -5.43 13.84
N ASN A 281 4.23 -4.21 14.26
CA ASN A 281 4.20 -3.82 15.68
C ASN A 281 2.78 -3.88 16.27
N ARG A 282 2.67 -4.14 17.58
CA ARG A 282 1.39 -4.12 18.32
C ARG A 282 1.22 -2.84 19.15
N PHE A 283 0.07 -2.20 19.00
CA PHE A 283 -0.38 -1.13 19.90
C PHE A 283 -1.50 -1.61 20.83
N TYR A 284 -1.30 -1.39 22.12
CA TYR A 284 -2.30 -1.55 23.16
C TYR A 284 -3.06 -0.23 23.32
N ILE A 285 -4.31 -0.20 22.91
CA ILE A 285 -5.16 1.00 23.05
C ILE A 285 -5.79 0.96 24.44
N VAL A 286 -5.55 2.02 25.22
CA VAL A 286 -5.89 2.12 26.63
C VAL A 286 -6.71 3.37 26.94
N ARG A 287 -7.65 3.23 27.87
CA ARG A 287 -8.54 4.31 28.35
C ARG A 287 -8.64 4.25 29.87
N GLN A 288 -8.78 5.40 30.53
CA GLN A 288 -9.21 5.48 31.94
C GLN A 288 -10.70 5.88 32.00
N GLY A 289 -11.37 5.55 33.11
CA GLY A 289 -12.69 6.08 33.45
C GLY A 289 -13.89 5.21 33.05
N ASP A 290 -15.01 5.55 33.68
CA ASP A 290 -16.31 4.92 33.51
C ASP A 290 -16.99 5.33 32.18
N GLU A 291 -17.61 4.38 31.48
CA GLU A 291 -18.39 4.67 30.26
C GLU A 291 -19.75 5.30 30.58
N TRP A 292 -20.38 4.94 31.70
CA TRP A 292 -21.67 5.52 32.09
C TRP A 292 -21.53 7.03 32.36
N ARG A 293 -20.40 7.48 32.93
CA ARG A 293 -20.06 8.90 33.08
C ARG A 293 -20.15 9.67 31.76
N ASN A 294 -19.61 9.10 30.68
CA ASN A 294 -19.64 9.70 29.35
C ASN A 294 -21.06 9.75 28.76
N SER A 295 -21.89 8.74 29.03
CA SER A 295 -23.32 8.73 28.64
C SER A 295 -24.15 9.74 29.46
N ALA A 296 -23.85 9.90 30.74
CA ALA A 296 -24.53 10.80 31.67
C ALA A 296 -24.22 12.28 31.39
N GLU A 297 -22.96 12.62 31.07
CA GLU A 297 -22.58 13.98 30.63
C GLU A 297 -23.00 14.29 29.18
N GLY A 298 -23.37 13.28 28.40
CA GLY A 298 -23.90 13.41 27.04
C GLY A 298 -25.27 14.09 26.98
N SER A 299 -25.74 14.44 25.78
CA SER A 299 -27.03 15.11 25.56
C SER A 299 -28.23 14.33 26.13
N VAL A 300 -28.24 13.01 25.97
CA VAL A 300 -29.30 12.13 26.48
C VAL A 300 -29.27 12.01 28.01
N GLY A 301 -28.08 11.97 28.61
CA GLY A 301 -27.93 11.81 30.06
C GLY A 301 -28.47 13.00 30.86
N ARG A 302 -28.40 14.21 30.30
CA ARG A 302 -28.88 15.44 30.94
C ARG A 302 -30.40 15.58 31.02
N GLU A 303 -31.16 14.80 30.24
CA GLU A 303 -32.63 14.76 30.31
C GLU A 303 -33.16 13.73 31.33
N ILE A 304 -32.30 12.88 31.87
CA ILE A 304 -32.68 11.81 32.81
C ILE A 304 -32.31 12.24 34.23
N GLU A 305 -33.30 12.34 35.11
CA GLU A 305 -33.09 12.63 36.55
C GLU A 305 -32.49 11.40 37.27
N THR A 306 -31.18 11.19 37.12
CA THR A 306 -30.50 10.01 37.66
C THR A 306 -30.27 10.12 39.16
N THR A 307 -30.83 9.20 39.95
CA THR A 307 -30.62 9.10 41.41
C THR A 307 -29.20 8.64 41.80
N VAL A 308 -28.41 8.18 40.83
CA VAL A 308 -27.01 7.75 41.03
C VAL A 308 -26.08 8.96 40.83
N PRO A 309 -25.11 9.22 41.73
CA PRO A 309 -24.15 10.29 41.54
C PRO A 309 -23.24 10.02 40.33
N LEU A 310 -22.83 11.08 39.64
CA LEU A 310 -21.84 10.99 38.55
C LEU A 310 -20.53 10.34 39.05
N PRO A 311 -19.92 9.42 38.28
CA PRO A 311 -18.63 8.82 38.66
C PRO A 311 -17.49 9.85 38.67
N ASP A 312 -16.41 9.51 39.38
CA ASP A 312 -15.23 10.35 39.52
C ASP A 312 -14.61 10.75 38.15
N PRO A 313 -13.83 11.83 38.08
CA PRO A 313 -13.10 12.20 36.86
C PRO A 313 -12.22 11.04 36.35
N PRO A 314 -12.15 10.78 35.03
CA PRO A 314 -11.49 9.60 34.45
C PRO A 314 -10.08 9.32 34.97
N GLU A 315 -9.33 10.37 35.32
CA GLU A 315 -7.95 10.34 35.81
C GLU A 315 -7.76 9.48 37.06
N HIS A 316 -8.82 9.30 37.88
CA HIS A 316 -8.81 8.53 39.13
C HIS A 316 -8.88 7.01 38.91
N TYR A 317 -9.26 6.55 37.71
CA TYR A 317 -9.44 5.14 37.39
C TYR A 317 -8.16 4.53 36.78
N PRO A 318 -7.92 3.21 36.92
CA PRO A 318 -6.79 2.56 36.25
C PRO A 318 -6.90 2.63 34.72
N TRP A 319 -5.75 2.53 34.04
CA TRP A 319 -5.70 2.37 32.58
C TRP A 319 -6.10 0.95 32.19
N GLU A 320 -7.22 0.80 31.47
CA GLU A 320 -7.66 -0.48 30.92
C GLU A 320 -7.35 -0.60 29.43
N VAL A 321 -6.90 -1.78 28.98
CA VAL A 321 -6.78 -2.10 27.55
C VAL A 321 -8.17 -2.28 26.95
N VAL A 322 -8.63 -1.30 26.16
CA VAL A 322 -9.91 -1.31 25.45
C VAL A 322 -9.81 -2.07 24.12
N ALA A 323 -8.66 -2.03 23.44
CA ALA A 323 -8.42 -2.78 22.21
C ALA A 323 -6.92 -3.12 22.02
N LEU A 324 -6.66 -4.14 21.21
CA LEU A 324 -5.35 -4.46 20.64
C LEU A 324 -5.40 -4.26 19.12
N GLY A 325 -4.35 -3.72 18.53
CA GLY A 325 -4.21 -3.63 17.08
C GLY A 325 -2.78 -3.79 16.59
N ARG A 326 -2.63 -4.21 15.33
CA ARG A 326 -1.36 -4.41 14.63
C ARG A 326 -1.14 -3.32 13.58
N VAL A 327 0.07 -2.80 13.49
CA VAL A 327 0.47 -1.84 12.45
C VAL A 327 0.47 -2.55 11.09
N VAL A 328 -0.28 -2.02 10.13
CA VAL A 328 -0.37 -2.53 8.74
C VAL A 328 0.23 -1.58 7.70
N ASN A 329 0.44 -0.31 8.06
CA ASN A 329 1.17 0.68 7.26
C ASN A 329 1.84 1.70 8.18
N VAL A 330 3.01 2.21 7.77
CA VAL A 330 3.78 3.23 8.47
C VAL A 330 4.14 4.34 7.48
N GLN A 331 3.93 5.58 7.92
CA GLN A 331 4.36 6.83 7.28
C GLN A 331 5.32 7.54 8.26
N PRO A 332 6.03 8.64 7.88
CA PRO A 332 7.00 9.28 8.76
C PRO A 332 6.43 9.70 10.14
N HIS A 333 5.26 10.35 10.15
CA HIS A 333 4.64 10.87 11.38
C HIS A 333 3.44 10.06 11.89
N THR A 334 2.91 9.11 11.12
CA THR A 334 1.67 8.37 11.44
C THR A 334 1.72 6.91 11.01
N SER A 335 0.86 6.07 11.59
CA SER A 335 0.72 4.67 11.20
C SER A 335 -0.75 4.25 11.14
N ALA A 336 -1.06 3.31 10.25
CA ALA A 336 -2.35 2.63 10.19
C ALA A 336 -2.30 1.37 11.06
N ILE A 337 -3.23 1.26 12.01
CA ILE A 337 -3.38 0.11 12.91
C ILE A 337 -4.69 -0.61 12.58
N LEU A 338 -4.60 -1.88 12.22
CA LEU A 338 -5.74 -2.79 12.16
C LEU A 338 -6.09 -3.30 13.56
N LEU A 339 -7.32 -3.08 14.02
CA LEU A 339 -7.79 -3.54 15.32
C LEU A 339 -8.04 -5.05 15.31
N GLU A 340 -7.11 -5.83 15.86
CA GLU A 340 -7.22 -7.29 15.97
C GLU A 340 -8.32 -7.72 16.95
N LYS A 341 -8.51 -6.95 18.03
CA LYS A 341 -9.48 -7.29 19.09
C LYS A 341 -9.85 -6.08 19.94
N ALA A 342 -11.08 -5.59 19.77
CA ALA A 342 -11.70 -4.63 20.67
C ALA A 342 -12.53 -5.32 21.77
N LYS A 343 -12.34 -4.93 23.04
CA LYS A 343 -13.29 -5.19 24.15
C LYS A 343 -14.36 -4.09 24.24
N ARG A 344 -13.92 -2.84 24.00
CA ARG A 344 -14.73 -1.60 23.97
C ARG A 344 -14.35 -0.88 22.67
N ALA A 345 -15.32 -0.20 22.05
CA ALA A 345 -15.04 0.54 20.82
C ALA A 345 -14.05 1.70 21.08
N VAL A 346 -13.11 1.88 20.15
CA VAL A 346 -12.04 2.87 20.19
C VAL A 346 -12.61 4.26 19.86
N ARG A 347 -12.02 5.31 20.44
CA ARG A 347 -12.38 6.71 20.26
C ARG A 347 -11.18 7.53 19.80
N MET A 348 -11.45 8.61 19.08
CA MET A 348 -10.44 9.63 18.81
C MET A 348 -10.01 10.27 20.13
N GLY A 349 -8.69 10.40 20.35
CA GLY A 349 -8.13 10.80 21.64
C GLY A 349 -7.78 9.64 22.59
N ASP A 350 -8.16 8.39 22.30
CA ASP A 350 -7.65 7.24 23.06
C ASP A 350 -6.12 7.17 23.00
N ARG A 351 -5.49 6.75 24.10
CA ARG A 351 -4.04 6.55 24.17
C ARG A 351 -3.68 5.19 23.59
N ALA A 352 -2.69 5.17 22.71
CA ALA A 352 -2.09 3.96 22.17
C ALA A 352 -0.69 3.77 22.80
N GLU A 353 -0.38 2.56 23.25
CA GLU A 353 0.93 2.20 23.81
C GLU A 353 1.60 1.14 22.94
N LEU A 354 2.79 1.46 22.44
CA LEU A 354 3.74 0.49 21.91
C LEU A 354 4.67 0.08 23.04
N ARG A 355 4.98 -1.21 23.17
CA ARG A 355 5.69 -1.76 24.34
C ARG A 355 6.86 -2.63 23.90
N LYS A 356 8.06 -2.32 24.39
CA LYS A 356 9.30 -3.00 24.02
C LYS A 356 9.18 -4.51 24.27
N GLY A 357 9.28 -5.29 23.18
CA GLY A 357 9.26 -6.76 23.20
C GLY A 357 7.88 -7.44 23.10
N GLU A 358 6.78 -6.72 22.91
CA GLU A 358 5.41 -7.29 22.73
C GLU A 358 4.88 -7.24 21.29
#